data_AF-A0A9Q4GQJ1-F1
#
_entry.id   AF-A0A9Q4GQJ1-F1
#
_cell.length_a   1.000
_cell.length_b   1.000
_cell.length_c   1.000
_cell.angle_alpha   90.00
_cell.angle_beta   90.00
_cell.angle_gamma   90.00
#
_symmetry.space_group_name_H-M   'P 1'
#
loop_
_entity.id
_entity.type
_entity.pdbx_description
1 polymer ?
#
loop_
_entity_poly.entity_id
_entity_poly.type
_entity_poly.pdbx_seq_one_letter_code
_entity_poly.pdbx_strand_id
1 'polypeptide(L)'
;MTLQQELPEWMKSVWEANKLLIENKPDKSEALRLQAFENAPAAGGNGEKIGDFAWMADNDSRLGPICEFIVAGGYRWVPFADIETINIVKPRDLLDLIWIHAQIKVKNDIFYGYIPARYPVRDTDSDKIKLGFETQWEQVSEYFLTGKGGKMVITDLGEYPLSELNKVSMTTAGAETEHAG
;
A
#
# COMPACT_ATOMS: atom_id res chain seq x y z
N MET A 1 6.34 12.83 -4.32
CA MET A 1 6.88 12.24 -5.55
C MET A 1 6.68 10.73 -5.48
N THR A 2 6.38 10.08 -6.60
CA THR A 2 6.48 8.61 -6.70
C THR A 2 7.95 8.22 -6.97
N LEU A 3 8.21 6.99 -7.43
CA LEU A 3 9.56 6.56 -7.80
C LEU A 3 10.13 7.28 -9.02
N GLN A 4 9.30 7.56 -10.02
CA GLN A 4 9.75 8.06 -11.33
C GLN A 4 9.01 9.33 -11.78
N GLN A 5 7.92 9.71 -11.10
CA GLN A 5 7.05 10.81 -11.53
C GLN A 5 6.57 11.67 -10.35
N GLU A 6 6.00 12.83 -10.67
CA GLU A 6 5.24 13.59 -9.69
C GLU A 6 4.04 12.79 -9.17
N LEU A 7 3.51 13.18 -8.00
CA LEU A 7 2.32 12.54 -7.46
C LEU A 7 1.12 12.83 -8.37
N PRO A 8 0.41 11.80 -8.89
CA PRO A 8 -0.88 11.97 -9.56
C PRO A 8 -1.87 12.78 -8.71
N GLU A 9 -2.78 13.50 -9.35
CA GLU A 9 -3.76 14.36 -8.66
C GLU A 9 -4.62 13.58 -7.65
N TRP A 10 -5.04 12.36 -7.97
CA TRP A 10 -5.80 11.54 -7.02
C TRP A 10 -5.01 11.23 -5.74
N MET A 11 -3.69 11.01 -5.83
CA MET A 11 -2.85 10.79 -4.64
C MET A 11 -2.63 12.09 -3.85
N LYS A 12 -2.54 13.24 -4.54
CA LYS A 12 -2.53 14.55 -3.86
C LYS A 12 -3.82 14.76 -3.07
N SER A 13 -4.96 14.34 -3.61
CA SER A 13 -6.25 14.36 -2.90
C SER A 13 -6.27 13.44 -1.68
N VAL A 14 -5.68 12.23 -1.75
CA VAL A 14 -5.52 11.36 -0.55
C VAL A 14 -4.66 12.06 0.52
N TRP A 15 -3.58 12.73 0.11
CA TRP A 15 -2.75 13.49 1.04
C TRP A 15 -3.51 14.65 1.70
N GLU A 16 -4.26 15.45 0.93
CA GLU A 16 -5.08 16.53 1.48
C GLU A 16 -6.22 15.98 2.36
N ALA A 17 -6.80 14.83 2.03
CA ALA A 17 -7.78 14.15 2.88
C ALA A 17 -7.16 13.76 4.24
N ASN A 18 -5.93 13.25 4.25
CA ASN A 18 -5.22 12.95 5.50
C ASN A 18 -4.93 14.22 6.32
N LYS A 19 -4.65 15.35 5.67
CA LYS A 19 -4.51 16.65 6.35
C LYS A 19 -5.83 17.13 6.94
N LEU A 20 -6.94 17.03 6.21
CA LEU A 20 -8.28 17.37 6.71
C LEU A 20 -8.66 16.51 7.93
N LEU A 21 -8.26 15.25 7.96
CA LEU A 21 -8.45 14.38 9.12
C LEU A 21 -7.69 14.92 10.35
N ILE A 22 -6.43 15.32 10.18
CA ILE A 22 -5.61 15.91 11.26
C ILE A 22 -6.22 17.23 11.75
N GLU A 23 -6.81 18.02 10.85
CA GLU A 23 -7.55 19.25 11.18
C GLU A 23 -8.94 19.00 11.79
N ASN A 24 -9.29 17.74 12.11
CA ASN A 24 -10.56 17.32 12.69
C ASN A 24 -11.78 17.67 11.81
N LYS A 25 -11.66 17.48 10.48
CA LYS A 25 -12.73 17.64 9.48
C LYS A 25 -13.07 16.29 8.81
N PRO A 26 -13.62 15.32 9.56
CA PRO A 26 -13.79 13.93 9.09
C PRO A 26 -14.67 13.81 7.83
N ASP A 27 -15.80 14.50 7.76
CA ASP A 27 -16.72 14.41 6.61
C ASP A 27 -16.07 14.88 5.30
N LYS A 28 -15.30 15.98 5.36
CA LYS A 28 -14.56 16.50 4.19
C LYS A 28 -13.41 15.57 3.80
N SER A 29 -12.74 14.99 4.80
CA SER A 29 -11.69 14.00 4.59
C SER A 29 -12.24 12.76 3.89
N GLU A 30 -13.36 12.21 4.35
CA GLU A 30 -14.01 11.04 3.76
C GLU A 30 -14.45 11.33 2.32
N ALA A 31 -15.19 12.42 2.08
CA ALA A 31 -15.68 12.76 0.74
C ALA A 31 -14.54 12.92 -0.28
N LEU A 32 -13.45 13.62 0.09
CA LEU A 32 -12.30 13.82 -0.80
C LEU A 32 -11.56 12.51 -1.07
N ARG A 33 -11.49 11.62 -0.08
CA ARG A 33 -10.84 10.32 -0.22
C ARG A 33 -11.63 9.37 -1.11
N LEU A 34 -12.96 9.33 -0.97
CA LEU A 34 -13.82 8.54 -1.85
C LEU A 34 -13.64 8.99 -3.31
N GLN A 35 -13.71 10.30 -3.56
CA GLN A 35 -13.44 10.86 -4.88
C GLN A 35 -12.02 10.50 -5.38
N ALA A 36 -11.01 10.51 -4.51
CA ALA A 36 -9.66 10.13 -4.88
C ALA A 36 -9.56 8.65 -5.31
N PHE A 37 -10.20 7.75 -4.58
CA PHE A 37 -10.19 6.33 -4.88
C PHE A 37 -11.02 5.97 -6.13
N GLU A 38 -12.13 6.67 -6.40
CA GLU A 38 -12.85 6.55 -7.67
C GLU A 38 -12.00 6.90 -8.89
N ASN A 39 -11.05 7.83 -8.73
CA ASN A 39 -10.12 8.25 -9.79
C ASN A 39 -8.81 7.44 -9.81
N ALA A 40 -8.62 6.52 -8.85
CA ALA A 40 -7.41 5.70 -8.79
C ALA A 40 -7.50 4.56 -9.82
N PRO A 41 -6.44 4.30 -10.60
CA PRO A 41 -6.41 3.16 -11.51
C PRO A 41 -6.42 1.84 -10.73
N ALA A 42 -7.35 0.95 -11.07
CA ALA A 42 -7.37 -0.41 -10.54
C ALA A 42 -6.25 -1.25 -11.17
N ALA A 43 -5.66 -2.15 -10.38
CA ALA A 43 -4.57 -3.01 -10.80
C ALA A 43 -4.79 -4.44 -10.31
N GLY A 44 -5.20 -5.31 -11.23
CA GLY A 44 -5.28 -6.74 -10.97
C GLY A 44 -3.92 -7.42 -11.15
N GLY A 45 -3.83 -8.68 -10.78
CA GLY A 45 -2.59 -9.42 -10.84
C GLY A 45 -2.70 -10.82 -10.27
N ASN A 46 -1.53 -11.43 -10.02
CA ASN A 46 -1.40 -12.72 -9.37
C ASN A 46 -0.36 -12.62 -8.23
N GLY A 47 -0.70 -13.17 -7.07
CA GLY A 47 0.23 -13.32 -5.95
C GLY A 47 0.40 -14.78 -5.57
N GLU A 48 1.62 -15.21 -5.25
CA GLU A 48 1.90 -16.61 -4.86
C GLU A 48 1.06 -17.09 -3.66
N LYS A 49 0.70 -16.19 -2.76
CA LYS A 49 -0.13 -16.46 -1.57
C LYS A 49 -1.58 -15.99 -1.68
N ILE A 50 -1.91 -15.24 -2.73
CA ILE A 50 -3.23 -14.62 -2.93
C ILE A 50 -4.04 -15.41 -3.97
N GLY A 51 -3.42 -15.78 -5.09
CA GLY A 51 -4.12 -16.17 -6.32
C GLY A 51 -4.29 -14.99 -7.27
N ASP A 52 -5.16 -15.15 -8.26
CA ASP A 52 -5.51 -14.11 -9.24
C ASP A 52 -6.54 -13.14 -8.64
N PHE A 53 -6.23 -11.84 -8.61
CA PHE A 53 -7.08 -10.80 -8.04
C PHE A 53 -7.34 -9.68 -9.05
N ALA A 54 -8.48 -9.00 -8.92
CA ALA A 54 -8.91 -7.91 -9.79
C ALA A 54 -8.37 -6.54 -9.37
N TRP A 55 -8.09 -6.35 -8.08
CA TRP A 55 -7.49 -5.13 -7.56
C TRP A 55 -6.70 -5.38 -6.26
N MET A 56 -5.78 -4.47 -5.94
CA MET A 56 -5.01 -4.50 -4.70
C MET A 56 -4.96 -3.11 -4.05
N ALA A 57 -5.10 -3.09 -2.74
CA ALA A 57 -4.93 -1.90 -1.90
C ALA A 57 -4.29 -2.23 -0.56
N ASP A 58 -3.76 -1.21 0.10
CA ASP A 58 -3.54 -1.22 1.53
C ASP A 58 -4.89 -1.11 2.24
N ASN A 59 -5.12 -1.93 3.27
CA ASN A 59 -6.41 -1.98 3.96
C ASN A 59 -6.61 -0.78 4.91
N ASP A 60 -5.57 0.01 5.18
CA ASP A 60 -5.72 1.31 5.81
C ASP A 60 -6.18 2.36 4.78
N SER A 61 -7.35 2.94 5.06
CA SER A 61 -7.97 3.91 4.17
C SER A 61 -7.18 5.23 4.07
N ARG A 62 -6.19 5.51 4.92
CA ARG A 62 -5.28 6.65 4.74
C ARG A 62 -4.37 6.48 3.52
N LEU A 63 -4.25 5.26 2.99
CA LEU A 63 -3.44 4.92 1.83
C LEU A 63 -4.29 4.37 0.68
N GLY A 64 -5.11 3.34 0.92
CA GLY A 64 -5.87 2.67 -0.13
C GLY A 64 -4.95 2.07 -1.22
N PRO A 65 -5.15 2.33 -2.53
CA PRO A 65 -4.37 1.73 -3.62
C PRO A 65 -2.94 2.30 -3.76
N ILE A 66 -2.30 2.62 -2.63
CA ILE A 66 -0.97 3.21 -2.53
C ILE A 66 -0.07 2.28 -1.72
N CYS A 67 1.05 1.89 -2.31
CA CYS A 67 2.15 1.22 -1.64
C CYS A 67 3.14 2.27 -1.09
N GLU A 68 3.46 2.19 0.20
CA GLU A 68 4.56 2.95 0.79
C GLU A 68 5.90 2.28 0.48
N PHE A 69 6.89 3.03 0.02
CA PHE A 69 8.22 2.48 -0.30
C PHE A 69 9.33 3.44 0.10
N ILE A 70 10.35 2.92 0.77
CA ILE A 70 11.55 3.65 1.20
C ILE A 70 12.70 3.16 0.33
N VAL A 71 13.23 4.05 -0.50
CA VAL A 71 14.35 3.79 -1.39
C VAL A 71 15.49 4.77 -1.09
N ALA A 72 16.66 4.57 -1.70
CA ALA A 72 17.70 5.59 -1.71
C ALA A 72 17.11 6.95 -2.15
N GLY A 73 17.22 7.98 -1.31
CA GLY A 73 16.58 9.27 -1.54
C GLY A 73 15.21 9.46 -0.86
N GLY A 74 14.76 8.50 -0.06
CA GLY A 74 13.71 8.68 0.95
C GLY A 74 12.40 7.96 0.68
N TYR A 75 11.39 8.33 1.47
CA TYR A 75 10.05 7.78 1.44
C TYR A 75 9.26 8.20 0.20
N ARG A 76 8.49 7.28 -0.37
CA ARG A 76 7.66 7.44 -1.57
C ARG A 76 6.31 6.78 -1.38
N TRP A 77 5.30 7.37 -2.02
CA TRP A 77 4.03 6.72 -2.29
C TRP A 77 4.05 6.25 -3.74
N VAL A 78 3.74 4.98 -3.97
CA VAL A 78 3.75 4.33 -5.29
C VAL A 78 2.37 3.72 -5.52
N PRO A 79 1.63 4.10 -6.58
CA PRO A 79 0.39 3.41 -6.93
C PRO A 79 0.64 1.92 -7.13
N PHE A 80 -0.23 1.03 -6.63
CA PHE A 80 -0.14 -0.39 -6.98
C PHE A 80 -0.22 -0.61 -8.50
N ALA A 81 -0.96 0.24 -9.21
CA ALA A 81 -1.09 0.21 -10.67
C ALA A 81 0.19 0.52 -11.45
N ASP A 82 1.15 1.23 -10.84
CA ASP A 82 2.44 1.52 -11.48
C ASP A 82 3.43 0.36 -11.28
N ILE A 83 3.16 -0.55 -10.35
CA ILE A 83 4.11 -1.61 -9.97
C ILE A 83 3.85 -2.86 -10.80
N GLU A 84 4.85 -3.32 -11.55
CA GLU A 84 4.78 -4.56 -12.31
C GLU A 84 4.98 -5.79 -11.41
N THR A 85 5.96 -5.72 -10.49
CA THR A 85 6.20 -6.79 -9.51
C THR A 85 6.59 -6.23 -8.16
N ILE A 86 6.10 -6.86 -7.10
CA ILE A 86 6.52 -6.66 -5.72
C ILE A 86 7.10 -7.99 -5.23
N ASN A 87 8.34 -7.97 -4.77
CA ASN A 87 8.96 -9.12 -4.13
C ASN A 87 9.34 -8.74 -2.69
N ILE A 88 8.64 -9.33 -1.73
CA ILE A 88 8.82 -9.13 -0.30
C ILE A 88 9.68 -10.26 0.25
N VAL A 89 10.80 -9.91 0.87
CA VAL A 89 11.66 -10.88 1.53
C VAL A 89 11.03 -11.23 2.88
N LYS A 90 10.82 -12.53 3.12
CA LYS A 90 10.30 -13.01 4.41
C LYS A 90 11.14 -12.44 5.57
N PRO A 91 10.52 -11.85 6.60
CA PRO A 91 11.21 -11.30 7.76
C PRO A 91 12.12 -12.33 8.44
N ARG A 92 13.34 -11.90 8.82
CA ARG A 92 14.31 -12.72 9.54
C ARG A 92 14.82 -12.04 10.80
N ASP A 93 14.91 -10.72 10.79
CA ASP A 93 15.45 -9.92 11.89
C ASP A 93 14.39 -8.97 12.48
N LEU A 94 14.65 -8.46 13.68
CA LEU A 94 13.73 -7.53 14.36
C LEU A 94 13.42 -6.27 13.55
N LEU A 95 14.38 -5.79 12.76
CA LEU A 95 14.19 -4.60 11.92
C LEU A 95 13.21 -4.87 10.76
N ASP A 96 13.10 -6.11 10.28
CA ASP A 96 12.14 -6.47 9.23
C ASP A 96 10.69 -6.33 9.71
N LEU A 97 10.47 -6.40 11.03
CA LEU A 97 9.16 -6.15 11.66
C LEU A 97 8.75 -4.67 11.61
N ILE A 98 9.68 -3.78 11.29
CA ILE A 98 9.45 -2.33 11.15
C ILE A 98 9.54 -1.94 9.66
N TRP A 99 10.58 -2.41 8.98
CA TRP A 99 10.90 -2.11 7.59
C TRP A 99 11.23 -3.40 6.86
N ILE A 100 10.24 -3.96 6.15
CA ILE A 100 10.43 -5.23 5.44
C ILE A 100 11.17 -4.98 4.13
N HIS A 101 12.23 -5.76 3.90
CA HIS A 101 13.00 -5.71 2.66
C HIS A 101 12.11 -6.06 1.46
N ALA A 102 12.11 -5.19 0.45
CA ALA A 102 11.31 -5.38 -0.75
C ALA A 102 12.04 -4.91 -2.01
N GLN A 103 11.73 -5.57 -3.11
CA GLN A 103 12.12 -5.17 -4.45
C GLN A 103 10.85 -4.87 -5.24
N ILE A 104 10.76 -3.71 -5.87
CA ILE A 104 9.65 -3.35 -6.75
C ILE A 104 10.15 -3.03 -8.15
N LYS A 105 9.47 -3.58 -9.17
CA LYS A 105 9.71 -3.26 -10.57
C LYS A 105 8.65 -2.28 -11.05
N VAL A 106 9.09 -1.17 -11.62
CA VAL A 106 8.22 -0.14 -12.21
C VAL A 106 8.79 0.21 -13.58
N LYS A 107 8.04 -0.09 -14.65
CA LYS A 107 8.51 0.06 -16.03
C LYS A 107 9.83 -0.70 -16.24
N ASN A 108 10.85 0.00 -16.74
CA ASN A 108 12.16 -0.58 -17.03
C ASN A 108 13.10 -0.65 -15.82
N ASP A 109 12.71 -0.12 -14.66
CA ASP A 109 13.59 0.01 -13.50
C ASP A 109 13.18 -0.95 -12.37
N ILE A 110 14.21 -1.39 -11.64
CA ILE A 110 14.07 -2.18 -10.43
C ILE A 110 14.58 -1.35 -9.25
N PHE A 111 13.75 -1.19 -8.24
CA PHE A 111 14.08 -0.47 -7.02
C PHE A 111 14.20 -1.46 -5.87
N TYR A 112 15.28 -1.31 -5.10
CA TYR A 112 15.52 -2.05 -3.86
C TYR A 112 15.32 -1.12 -2.67
N GLY A 113 14.61 -1.60 -1.66
CA GLY A 113 14.27 -0.75 -0.53
C GLY A 113 13.45 -1.48 0.53
N TYR A 114 12.63 -0.71 1.22
CA TYR A 114 11.84 -1.18 2.34
C TYR A 114 10.40 -0.73 2.25
N ILE A 115 9.47 -1.59 2.66
CA ILE A 115 8.09 -1.19 2.92
C ILE A 115 7.92 -1.10 4.45
N PRO A 116 7.26 -0.07 5.00
CA PRO A 116 6.85 -0.09 6.40
C PRO A 116 5.99 -1.34 6.67
N ALA A 117 6.45 -2.21 7.56
CA ALA A 117 5.80 -3.48 7.85
C ALA A 117 4.55 -3.34 8.74
N ARG A 118 4.29 -2.13 9.23
CA ARG A 118 3.27 -1.81 10.23
C ARG A 118 2.74 -0.39 10.07
N TYR A 119 1.50 -0.20 10.45
CA TYR A 119 0.87 1.11 10.57
C TYR A 119 1.46 1.91 11.75
N PRO A 120 1.26 3.25 11.80
CA PRO A 120 1.69 4.07 12.93
C PRO A 120 1.20 3.53 14.28
N VAL A 121 2.09 3.51 15.27
CA VAL A 121 1.81 3.05 16.64
C VAL A 121 2.05 4.17 17.66
N ARG A 122 1.56 3.96 18.88
CA ARG A 122 1.74 4.83 20.04
C ARG A 122 2.54 4.12 21.12
N ASP A 123 3.15 4.91 22.01
CA ASP A 123 3.90 4.37 23.16
C ASP A 123 3.03 3.57 24.13
N THR A 124 1.74 3.85 24.16
CA THR A 124 0.74 3.14 24.97
C THR A 124 0.27 1.82 24.37
N ASP A 125 0.62 1.52 23.11
CA ASP A 125 0.18 0.29 22.45
C ASP A 125 0.90 -0.94 23.02
N SER A 126 0.27 -2.11 22.89
CA SER A 126 0.86 -3.38 23.32
C SER A 126 2.08 -3.74 22.47
N ASP A 127 2.96 -4.61 23.01
CA ASP A 127 4.14 -5.07 22.27
C ASP A 127 3.76 -5.84 20.99
N LYS A 128 2.61 -6.53 20.97
CA LYS A 128 2.12 -7.22 19.78
C LYS A 128 1.81 -6.25 18.63
N ILE A 129 1.18 -5.12 18.94
CA ILE A 129 0.91 -4.05 17.97
C ILE A 129 2.22 -3.39 17.54
N LYS A 130 3.11 -3.08 18.48
CA LYS A 130 4.41 -2.46 18.17
C LYS A 130 5.27 -3.35 17.28
N LEU A 131 5.26 -4.66 17.49
CA LEU A 131 6.01 -5.64 16.70
C LEU A 131 5.27 -6.11 15.43
N GLY A 132 4.06 -5.63 15.17
CA GLY A 132 3.29 -5.98 13.98
C GLY A 132 2.73 -7.42 13.99
N PHE A 133 2.70 -8.08 15.14
CA PHE A 133 2.12 -9.43 15.31
C PHE A 133 0.60 -9.45 15.42
N GLU A 134 0.00 -8.28 15.56
CA GLU A 134 -1.44 -8.09 15.61
C GLU A 134 -1.79 -6.85 14.79
N THR A 135 -2.95 -6.89 14.15
CA THR A 135 -3.55 -5.72 13.47
C THR A 135 -4.88 -5.43 14.13
N GLN A 136 -5.07 -4.19 14.56
CA GLN A 136 -6.31 -3.69 15.11
C GLN A 136 -6.87 -2.59 14.23
N TRP A 137 -8.19 -2.61 14.07
CA TRP A 137 -8.91 -1.68 13.22
C TRP A 137 -9.73 -0.71 14.04
N GLU A 138 -9.69 0.57 13.66
CA GLU A 138 -10.50 1.65 14.20
C GLU A 138 -11.38 2.20 13.08
N GLN A 139 -12.69 1.95 13.18
CA GLN A 139 -13.69 2.48 12.25
C GLN A 139 -13.92 3.97 12.58
N VAL A 140 -13.55 4.85 11.67
CA VAL A 140 -13.68 6.31 11.84
C VAL A 140 -15.01 6.81 11.26
N SER A 141 -15.47 6.19 10.17
CA SER A 141 -16.78 6.41 9.53
C SER A 141 -17.16 5.18 8.72
N GLU A 142 -18.31 5.15 8.04
CA GLU A 142 -18.78 3.99 7.26
C GLU A 142 -17.75 3.48 6.23
N TYR A 143 -17.05 4.40 5.55
CA TYR A 143 -16.10 4.07 4.48
C TYR A 143 -14.63 4.32 4.86
N PHE A 144 -14.35 4.62 6.13
CA PHE A 144 -13.00 4.99 6.57
C PHE A 144 -12.54 4.14 7.75
N LEU A 145 -11.58 3.25 7.47
CA LEU A 145 -10.96 2.34 8.42
C LEU A 145 -9.48 2.68 8.59
N THR A 146 -9.00 2.74 9.83
CA THR A 146 -7.58 2.96 10.11
C THR A 146 -7.00 1.80 10.92
N GLY A 147 -5.81 1.37 10.54
CA GLY A 147 -5.11 0.25 11.15
C GLY A 147 -4.06 0.70 12.17
N LYS A 148 -3.82 -0.17 13.15
CA LYS A 148 -2.68 -0.16 14.07
C LYS A 148 -2.03 -1.54 14.07
N GLY A 149 -0.71 -1.59 14.09
CA GLY A 149 0.04 -2.85 14.09
C GLY A 149 0.39 -3.34 12.68
N GLY A 150 0.38 -4.64 12.44
CA GLY A 150 0.87 -5.23 11.18
C GLY A 150 0.13 -4.70 9.95
N LYS A 151 0.88 -4.38 8.88
CA LYS A 151 0.27 -3.88 7.64
C LYS A 151 -0.45 -5.01 6.91
N MET A 152 -1.66 -4.72 6.44
CA MET A 152 -2.53 -5.65 5.74
C MET A 152 -2.79 -5.14 4.32
N VAL A 153 -2.65 -6.03 3.36
CA VAL A 153 -3.06 -5.80 1.96
C VAL A 153 -4.43 -6.42 1.77
N ILE A 154 -5.32 -5.72 1.07
CA ILE A 154 -6.66 -6.18 0.75
C ILE A 154 -6.85 -6.26 -0.77
N THR A 155 -7.51 -7.32 -1.21
CA THR A 155 -7.95 -7.55 -2.58
C THR A 155 -9.42 -7.95 -2.60
N ASP A 156 -9.99 -8.19 -3.79
CA ASP A 156 -11.33 -8.78 -3.94
C ASP A 156 -11.47 -10.20 -3.37
N LEU A 157 -10.36 -10.88 -3.08
CA LEU A 157 -10.35 -12.22 -2.50
C LEU A 157 -10.25 -12.24 -0.96
N GLY A 158 -9.83 -11.12 -0.34
CA GLY A 158 -9.71 -11.02 1.11
C GLY A 158 -8.53 -10.16 1.57
N GLU A 159 -8.14 -10.35 2.83
CA GLU A 159 -7.07 -9.61 3.49
C GLU A 159 -5.87 -10.51 3.77
N TYR A 160 -4.67 -9.98 3.58
CA TYR A 160 -3.41 -10.71 3.66
C TYR A 160 -2.35 -9.90 4.41
N PRO A 161 -1.62 -10.48 5.37
CA PRO A 161 -0.48 -9.79 5.99
C PRO A 161 0.59 -9.48 4.94
N LEU A 162 1.06 -8.23 4.91
CA LEU A 162 2.11 -7.80 3.97
C LEU A 162 3.34 -8.70 4.07
N SER A 163 3.71 -9.11 5.28
CA SER A 163 4.87 -9.96 5.57
C SER A 163 4.80 -11.35 4.96
N GLU A 164 3.63 -11.78 4.49
CA GLU A 164 3.40 -13.13 3.96
C GLU A 164 3.27 -13.15 2.43
N LEU A 165 3.14 -12.00 1.75
CA LEU A 165 2.80 -11.96 0.32
C LEU A 165 3.85 -12.57 -0.61
N ASN A 166 5.13 -12.63 -0.20
CA ASN A 166 6.26 -13.01 -1.04
C ASN A 166 6.26 -12.23 -2.37
N LYS A 167 6.03 -12.92 -3.50
CA LYS A 167 6.00 -12.33 -4.84
C LYS A 167 4.57 -12.08 -5.30
N VAL A 168 4.33 -10.86 -5.75
CA VAL A 168 3.10 -10.41 -6.42
C VAL A 168 3.47 -9.79 -7.77
N SER A 169 2.74 -10.13 -8.82
CA SER A 169 2.89 -9.54 -10.16
C SER A 169 1.58 -8.89 -10.58
N MET A 170 1.62 -7.65 -11.05
CA MET A 170 0.45 -6.91 -11.51
C MET A 170 0.35 -6.94 -13.03
N THR A 171 -0.88 -6.98 -13.53
CA THR A 171 -1.20 -6.75 -14.92
C THR A 171 -1.34 -5.25 -15.13
N THR A 172 -0.24 -4.58 -15.50
CA THR A 172 -0.26 -3.14 -15.79
C THR A 172 -1.12 -2.87 -17.03
N ALA A 173 -1.92 -1.79 -17.00
CA ALA A 173 -2.85 -1.41 -18.08
C ALA A 173 -2.18 -0.94 -19.40
N GLY A 174 -0.95 -1.37 -19.69
CA GLY A 174 -0.17 -0.96 -20.86
C GLY A 174 0.73 -2.04 -21.46
N ALA A 175 0.57 -3.32 -21.08
CA ALA A 175 1.22 -4.42 -21.80
C ALA A 175 0.46 -4.68 -23.11
N GLU A 176 0.74 -3.88 -24.14
CA GLU A 176 0.43 -4.27 -25.51
C GLU A 176 1.11 -5.61 -25.78
N THR A 177 0.31 -6.59 -26.16
CA THR A 177 0.77 -7.88 -26.65
C THR A 177 1.56 -7.65 -27.94
N GLU A 178 2.89 -7.59 -27.85
CA GLU A 178 3.76 -7.87 -29.00
C GLU A 178 3.54 -9.33 -29.41
N HIS A 179 2.54 -9.55 -30.26
CA HIS A 179 2.43 -10.77 -31.03
C HIS A 179 3.57 -10.79 -32.05
N ALA A 180 4.53 -11.68 -31.80
CA ALA A 180 5.56 -12.06 -32.75
C ALA A 180 4.91 -12.48 -34.09
N GLY A 181 5.33 -11.81 -35.16
CA GLY A 181 5.20 -12.28 -36.54
C GLY A 181 6.39 -13.11 -36.97
#